data_AF-A0A939ZJN2-F1
#
_entry.id   AF-A0A939ZJN2-F1
#
_cell.length_a   1.000
_cell.length_b   1.000
_cell.length_c   1.000
_cell.angle_alpha   90.00
_cell.angle_beta   90.00
_cell.angle_gamma   90.00
#
_symmetry.space_group_name_H-M   'P 1'
#
loop_
_entity.id
_entity.type
_entity.pdbx_description
1 polymer ?
#
loop_
_entity_poly.entity_id
_entity_poly.type
_entity_poly.pdbx_seq_one_letter_code
_entity_poly.pdbx_strand_id
1 'polypeptide(L)'
;WNGTGKRISIPDTRGIIDAILDGSIKNAPTKKIPYFDFEVPTELPGVSTEILDPRDTYADAAEWDAKAQDLAGRFIKNFKKYETNEAGKALVEAGPKL
;
A
#
# COMPACT_ATOMS: atom_id res chain seq x y z
N TRP A 1 -5.23 -5.30 -8.46
CA TRP A 1 -4.80 -6.69 -8.69
C TRP A 1 -3.86 -7.07 -7.56
N ASN A 2 -3.83 -8.35 -7.17
CA ASN A 2 -2.91 -8.85 -6.14
C ASN A 2 -1.76 -9.65 -6.78
N GLY A 3 -0.89 -10.25 -5.95
CA GLY A 3 0.28 -11.02 -6.38
C GLY A 3 -0.03 -12.21 -7.29
N THR A 4 -1.24 -12.77 -7.18
CA THR A 4 -1.71 -13.86 -8.06
C THR A 4 -2.20 -13.39 -9.44
N GLY A 5 -2.17 -12.08 -9.73
CA GLY A 5 -2.70 -11.53 -10.97
C GLY A 5 -4.23 -11.52 -11.03
N LYS A 6 -4.92 -11.74 -9.90
CA LYS A 6 -6.38 -11.62 -9.80
C LYS A 6 -6.79 -10.23 -9.33
N ARG A 7 -8.00 -9.80 -9.69
CA ARG A 7 -8.62 -8.61 -9.11
C ARG A 7 -8.99 -8.91 -7.66
N ILE A 8 -8.85 -7.90 -6.79
CA ILE A 8 -9.36 -7.95 -5.42
C ILE A 8 -10.88 -8.10 -5.51
N SER A 9 -11.47 -8.91 -4.64
CA SER A 9 -12.91 -9.19 -4.70
C SER A 9 -13.73 -7.92 -4.40
N ILE A 10 -14.92 -7.82 -4.99
CA ILE A 10 -15.85 -6.73 -4.69
C ILE A 10 -16.30 -6.77 -3.22
N PRO A 11 -16.60 -7.94 -2.62
CA PRO A 11 -16.87 -8.02 -1.18
C PRO A 11 -15.76 -7.44 -0.31
N ASP A 12 -14.49 -7.81 -0.53
CA ASP A 12 -13.36 -7.28 0.25
C ASP A 12 -13.25 -5.76 0.10
N THR A 13 -13.39 -5.26 -1.14
CA THR A 13 -13.34 -3.83 -1.41
C THR A 13 -14.45 -3.09 -0.66
N ARG A 14 -15.68 -3.65 -0.63
CA ARG A 14 -16.79 -3.06 0.14
C ARG A 14 -16.52 -3.10 1.64
N GLY A 15 -16.00 -4.21 2.18
CA GLY A 15 -15.63 -4.31 3.59
C GLY A 15 -14.57 -3.28 4.00
N ILE A 16 -13.57 -3.02 3.14
CA ILE A 16 -12.57 -1.95 3.39
C ILE A 16 -13.25 -0.58 3.41
N ILE A 17 -14.18 -0.30 2.48
CA ILE A 17 -14.91 0.97 2.45
C ILE A 17 -15.80 1.12 3.69
N ASP A 18 -16.51 0.07 4.10
CA ASP A 18 -17.35 0.09 5.30
C ASP A 18 -16.49 0.39 6.54
N ALA A 19 -15.33 -0.24 6.67
CA ALA A 19 -14.39 0.01 7.77
C ALA A 19 -13.82 1.43 7.79
N ILE A 20 -13.67 2.06 6.62
CA ILE A 20 -13.28 3.48 6.50
C ILE A 20 -14.43 4.38 6.95
N LEU A 21 -15.65 4.07 6.54
CA LEU A 21 -16.84 4.90 6.78
C LEU A 21 -17.32 4.82 8.24
N ASP A 22 -17.27 3.64 8.84
CA ASP A 22 -17.66 3.43 10.25
C ASP A 22 -16.54 3.80 11.24
N GLY A 23 -15.31 4.01 10.74
CA GLY A 23 -14.16 4.42 11.52
C GLY A 23 -13.44 3.29 12.25
N SER A 24 -13.87 2.03 12.10
CA SER A 24 -13.22 0.86 12.70
C SER A 24 -11.77 0.71 12.27
N ILE A 25 -11.42 1.12 11.03
CA ILE A 25 -10.04 1.11 10.52
C ILE A 25 -9.08 1.95 11.37
N LYS A 26 -9.56 2.99 12.06
CA LYS A 26 -8.71 3.87 12.89
C LYS A 26 -8.23 3.21 14.17
N ASN A 27 -8.95 2.19 14.64
CA ASN A 27 -8.65 1.47 15.88
C ASN A 27 -8.01 0.09 15.60
N ALA A 28 -7.94 -0.31 14.34
CA ALA A 28 -7.34 -1.58 13.95
C ALA A 28 -5.82 -1.54 14.21
N PRO A 29 -5.23 -2.64 14.69
CA PRO A 29 -3.77 -2.77 14.75
C PRO A 29 -3.18 -2.60 13.35
N THR A 30 -2.07 -1.87 13.24
CA THR A 30 -1.42 -1.59 11.96
C THR A 30 -0.01 -2.14 11.90
N LYS A 31 0.49 -2.32 10.68
CA LYS A 31 1.89 -2.57 10.39
C LYS A 31 2.37 -1.65 9.27
N LYS A 32 3.64 -1.29 9.32
CA LYS A 32 4.29 -0.56 8.22
C LYS A 32 4.73 -1.51 7.12
N ILE A 33 4.43 -1.15 5.87
CA ILE A 33 4.94 -1.84 4.69
C ILE A 33 6.22 -1.14 4.20
N PRO A 34 7.27 -1.89 3.82
CA PRO A 34 8.49 -1.33 3.23
C PRO A 34 8.25 -0.48 1.98
N TYR A 35 9.26 0.32 1.63
CA TYR A 35 9.33 1.21 0.46
C TYR A 35 8.36 2.38 0.45
N PHE A 36 7.07 2.18 0.68
CA PHE A 36 6.05 3.22 0.56
C PHE A 36 5.66 3.86 1.90
N ASP A 37 6.20 3.36 3.02
CA ASP A 37 5.90 3.79 4.41
C ASP A 37 4.39 3.84 4.73
N PHE A 38 3.62 2.94 4.11
CA PHE A 38 2.20 2.84 4.38
C PHE A 38 1.95 2.08 5.69
N GLU A 39 1.10 2.65 6.54
CA GLU A 39 0.46 1.93 7.64
C GLU A 39 -0.78 1.22 7.11
N VAL A 40 -0.75 -0.11 7.16
CA VAL A 40 -1.88 -0.96 6.76
C VAL A 40 -2.46 -1.66 7.98
N PRO A 41 -3.79 -1.81 8.07
CA PRO A 41 -4.40 -2.60 9.13
C PRO A 41 -3.98 -4.07 8.98
N THR A 42 -3.75 -4.75 10.10
CA THR A 42 -3.47 -6.20 10.12
C THR A 42 -4.75 -7.03 10.12
N GLU A 43 -5.88 -6.43 10.48
CA GLU A 43 -7.20 -7.03 10.46
C GLU A 43 -8.29 -5.99 10.23
N LEU A 44 -9.38 -6.39 9.58
CA LEU A 44 -10.58 -5.58 9.39
C LEU A 44 -11.83 -6.48 9.43
N PRO A 45 -12.91 -6.10 10.14
CA PRO A 45 -14.16 -6.86 10.13
C PRO A 45 -14.70 -7.04 8.70
N GLY A 46 -15.02 -8.27 8.32
CA GLY A 46 -15.61 -8.58 7.01
C GLY A 46 -14.65 -8.50 5.82
N VAL A 47 -13.33 -8.37 6.06
CA VAL A 47 -12.29 -8.37 5.03
C VAL A 47 -11.34 -9.53 5.27
N SER A 48 -11.00 -10.26 4.20
CA SER A 48 -9.97 -11.30 4.23
C SER A 48 -8.61 -10.75 4.69
N THR A 49 -8.03 -11.28 5.77
CA THR A 49 -6.75 -10.78 6.30
C THR A 49 -5.58 -10.99 5.33
N GLU A 50 -5.65 -12.04 4.51
CA GLU A 50 -4.64 -12.42 3.52
C GLU A 50 -4.51 -11.43 2.35
N ILE A 51 -5.42 -10.46 2.21
CA ILE A 51 -5.32 -9.41 1.19
C ILE A 51 -4.84 -8.07 1.73
N LEU A 52 -4.72 -7.92 3.06
CA LEU A 52 -4.35 -6.66 3.71
C LEU A 52 -2.86 -6.36 3.57
N ASP A 53 -2.02 -7.40 3.67
CA ASP A 53 -0.62 -7.31 3.26
C ASP A 53 -0.48 -7.78 1.81
N PRO A 54 -0.09 -6.91 0.87
CA PRO A 54 0.07 -7.32 -0.52
C PRO A 54 1.12 -8.43 -0.68
N ARG A 55 2.09 -8.57 0.24
CA ARG A 55 3.11 -9.63 0.22
C ARG A 55 2.51 -11.02 0.34
N ASP A 56 1.46 -11.17 1.14
CA ASP A 56 0.84 -12.46 1.45
C ASP A 56 0.09 -13.05 0.24
N THR A 57 -0.09 -12.25 -0.81
CA THR A 57 -0.72 -12.68 -2.07
C THR A 57 0.25 -13.16 -3.14
N TYR A 58 1.56 -13.10 -2.87
CA TYR A 58 2.60 -13.63 -3.75
C TYR A 58 3.02 -15.03 -3.28
N ALA A 59 3.40 -15.89 -4.23
CA ALA A 59 3.96 -17.20 -3.88
C ALA A 59 5.38 -17.08 -3.31
N ASP A 60 6.11 -16.04 -3.73
CA ASP A 60 7.45 -15.71 -3.26
C ASP A 60 7.50 -14.22 -2.88
N ALA A 61 7.93 -13.93 -1.65
CA ALA A 61 8.11 -12.57 -1.15
C ALA A 61 9.14 -11.78 -1.96
N ALA A 62 10.12 -12.44 -2.58
CA ALA A 62 11.11 -11.78 -3.44
C ALA A 62 10.47 -11.21 -4.73
N GLU A 63 9.40 -11.82 -5.24
CA GLU A 63 8.66 -11.27 -6.39
C GLU A 63 7.94 -9.97 -6.04
N TRP A 64 7.34 -9.92 -4.84
CA TRP A 64 6.75 -8.70 -4.32
C TRP A 64 7.83 -7.62 -4.16
N ASP A 65 8.98 -7.99 -3.57
CA ASP A 65 10.07 -7.07 -3.28
C ASP A 65 10.60 -6.39 -4.56
N ALA A 66 10.92 -7.20 -5.58
CA ALA A 66 11.39 -6.69 -6.87
C ALA A 66 10.36 -5.76 -7.55
N LYS A 67 9.06 -6.10 -7.49
CA LYS A 67 7.99 -5.26 -8.04
C LYS A 67 7.78 -3.98 -7.23
N ALA A 68 7.88 -4.06 -5.91
CA ALA A 68 7.74 -2.91 -5.02
C ALA A 68 8.88 -1.92 -5.25
N GLN A 69 10.12 -2.40 -5.40
CA GLN A 69 11.27 -1.56 -5.70
C GLN A 69 11.17 -0.90 -7.09
N ASP A 70 10.78 -1.65 -8.14
CA ASP A 70 10.57 -1.09 -9.48
C ASP A 70 9.49 0.00 -9.45
N LEU A 71 8.37 -0.24 -8.74
CA LEU A 71 7.31 0.74 -8.59
C LEU A 71 7.80 1.98 -7.83
N ALA A 72 8.50 1.80 -6.71
CA ALA A 72 9.06 2.90 -5.92
C ALA A 72 10.00 3.76 -6.77
N GLY A 73 10.89 3.13 -7.55
CA GLY A 73 11.79 3.83 -8.47
C GLY A 73 11.04 4.65 -9.53
N ARG A 74 9.93 4.13 -10.06
CA ARG A 74 9.06 4.86 -11.01
C ARG A 74 8.38 6.07 -10.35
N PHE A 75 7.90 5.92 -9.12
CA PHE A 75 7.33 7.04 -8.35
C PHE A 75 8.36 8.13 -8.11
N ILE A 76 9.55 7.77 -7.60
CA ILE A 76 10.66 8.71 -7.35
C ILE A 76 11.03 9.43 -8.66
N LYS A 77 11.23 8.69 -9.75
CA LYS A 77 11.58 9.28 -11.06
C LYS A 77 10.50 10.23 -11.57
N ASN A 78 9.23 9.82 -11.48
CA ASN A 78 8.11 10.65 -11.93
C ASN A 78 7.96 11.90 -11.05
N PHE A 79 8.24 11.83 -9.75
CA PHE A 79 8.02 12.93 -8.84
C PHE A 79 9.01 14.08 -9.00
N LYS A 80 10.22 13.83 -9.53
CA LYS A 80 11.24 14.86 -9.80
C LYS A 80 10.73 16.11 -10.53
N LYS A 81 9.73 15.98 -11.42
CA LYS A 81 9.14 17.11 -12.15
C LYS A 81 8.34 18.08 -11.26
N TYR A 82 8.03 17.69 -10.03
CA TYR A 82 7.27 18.47 -9.06
C TYR A 82 8.17 19.10 -7.98
N GLU A 83 9.47 18.81 -7.95
CA GLU A 83 10.45 19.39 -7.00
C GLU A 83 10.89 20.82 -7.37
N THR A 84 10.05 21.55 -8.12
CA THR A 84 10.38 22.87 -8.68
C THR A 84 10.27 24.01 -7.67
N ASN A 85 9.71 23.74 -6.48
CA ASN A 85 9.62 24.69 -5.37
C ASN A 85 9.82 23.96 -4.03
N GLU A 86 9.94 24.74 -2.95
CA GLU A 86 10.20 24.20 -1.61
C GLU A 86 9.10 23.26 -1.11
N ALA A 87 7.84 23.54 -1.43
CA ALA A 87 6.73 22.66 -1.07
C ALA A 87 6.82 21.30 -1.76
N GLY A 88 7.18 21.27 -3.04
CA GLY A 88 7.39 20.05 -3.82
C GLY A 88 8.56 19.23 -3.28
N LYS A 89 9.69 19.87 -2.96
CA LYS A 89 10.84 19.19 -2.35
C LYS A 89 10.49 18.59 -0.98
N ALA A 90 9.71 19.30 -0.17
CA ALA A 90 9.27 18.80 1.14
C ALA A 90 8.43 17.52 1.05
N LEU A 91 7.68 17.33 -0.06
CA LEU A 91 6.86 16.13 -0.27
C LEU A 91 7.67 14.88 -0.65
N VAL A 92 8.95 15.01 -1.04
CA VAL A 92 9.82 13.86 -1.33
C VAL A 92 10.00 12.98 -0.09
N GLU A 93 9.93 13.56 1.12
CA GLU A 93 10.04 12.82 2.37
C GLU A 93 8.87 11.88 2.64
N ALA A 94 7.67 12.21 2.15
CA ALA A 94 6.48 11.35 2.24
C ALA A 94 6.39 10.33 1.09
N GLY A 95 7.32 10.38 0.13
CA GLY A 95 7.37 9.46 -1.00
C GLY A 95 8.10 8.16 -0.69
N PRO A 96 8.16 7.24 -1.67
CA PRO A 96 8.84 5.97 -1.49
C PRO A 96 10.34 6.12 -1.23
N LYS A 97 10.91 5.22 -0.42
CA LYS A 97 12.33 5.14 -0.09
C LYS A 97 12.90 3.81 -0.61
N LEU A 98 14.01 3.89 -1.34
CA LEU A 98 14.80 2.76 -1.84
C LEU A 98 16.17 2.72 -1.17
#